data_AF-A0A2V2NBT9-F1
#
_entry.id   AF-A0A2V2NBT9-F1
#
_cell.length_a   1.000
_cell.length_b   1.000
_cell.length_c   1.000
_cell.angle_alpha   90.00
_cell.angle_beta   90.00
_cell.angle_gamma   90.00
#
_symmetry.space_group_name_H-M   'P 1'
#
loop_
_entity.id
_entity.type
_entity.pdbx_description
1 polymer ?
#
loop_
_entity_poly.entity_id
_entity_poly.type
_entity_poly.pdbx_seq_one_letter_code
_entity_poly.pdbx_strand_id
1 'polypeptide(L)' 'MAGYVLKRHGKGSHDIYYHPDIKRSVTIPNHPGQPIPIGTIHAFIRAMGLSNEEFISL' A
#
# COMPACT_ATOMS: atom_id res chain seq x y z
N MET A 1 -3.83 -3.65 7.01
CA MET A 1 -2.56 -3.20 6.38
C MET A 1 -1.47 -3.32 7.43
N ALA A 2 -0.37 -4.02 7.19
CA ALA A 2 0.65 -4.31 8.21
C ALA A 2 1.31 -3.03 8.77
N GLY A 3 0.68 -2.40 9.76
CA GLY A 3 1.14 -1.16 10.41
C GLY A 3 1.01 0.14 9.60
N TYR A 4 0.55 0.09 8.34
CA TYR A 4 0.34 1.30 7.53
C TYR A 4 -0.96 2.02 7.90
N VAL A 5 -0.87 3.33 8.12
CA VAL A 5 -1.99 4.24 8.38
C VAL A 5 -2.15 5.25 7.25
N LEU A 6 -3.38 5.70 6.99
CA LEU A 6 -3.62 6.74 6.01
C LEU A 6 -2.95 8.04 6.47
N LYS A 7 -1.99 8.52 5.69
CA LYS A 7 -1.25 9.76 5.96
C LYS A 7 -1.91 10.95 5.28
N ARG A 8 -2.34 10.79 4.04
CA ARG A 8 -2.99 11.85 3.28
C ARG A 8 -3.79 11.25 2.13
N HIS A 9 -5.02 11.72 1.94
CA HIS A 9 -5.70 11.57 0.66
C HIS A 9 -4.96 12.38 -0.42
N GLY A 10 -4.72 11.79 -1.58
CA GLY A 10 -4.23 12.56 -2.72
C GLY A 10 -5.30 13.52 -3.21
N LYS A 11 -4.88 14.54 -3.98
CA LYS A 11 -5.81 15.46 -4.66
C LYS A 11 -6.58 14.79 -5.82
N GLY A 12 -6.49 13.47 -5.95
CA GLY A 12 -7.02 12.69 -7.07
C GLY A 12 -7.15 11.23 -6.64
N SER A 13 -6.84 10.31 -7.55
CA SER A 13 -7.14 8.89 -7.36
C SER A 13 -6.11 8.08 -6.59
N HIS A 14 -5.33 8.69 -5.70
CA HIS A 14 -4.27 7.99 -4.98
C HIS A 14 -4.20 8.43 -3.53
N ASP A 15 -4.23 7.49 -2.60
CA ASP A 15 -4.01 7.73 -1.18
C ASP A 15 -2.57 7.43 -0.81
N ILE A 16 -2.03 8.19 0.14
CA ILE A 16 -0.70 7.95 0.70
C ILE A 16 -0.88 7.32 2.07
N TYR A 17 -0.32 6.12 2.23
CA TYR A 17 -0.24 5.42 3.52
C TYR A 17 1.18 5.46 4.06
N TYR A 18 1.33 5.48 5.38
CA TYR A 18 2.60 5.58 6.07
C TYR A 18 2.69 4.60 7.22
N HIS A 19 3.84 3.94 7.36
CA HIS A 19 4.14 3.09 8.49
C HIS A 19 5.04 3.84 9.48
N PRO A 20 4.60 4.08 10.74
CA PRO A 20 5.35 4.90 11.69
C PRO A 20 6.61 4.22 12.21
N ASP A 21 6.63 2.89 12.34
CA ASP A 21 7.79 2.17 12.90
C ASP A 21 8.94 2.06 11.89
N ILE A 22 8.66 1.61 10.66
CA ILE A 22 9.68 1.46 9.60
C ILE A 22 9.88 2.72 8.74
N LYS A 23 9.15 3.79 9.03
CA LYS A 23 9.25 5.11 8.37
C LYS A 23 9.07 5.08 6.83
N ARG A 24 8.27 4.14 6.31
CA ARG A 24 8.01 4.01 4.86
C ARG A 24 6.64 4.55 4.47
N SER A 25 6.54 5.14 3.28
CA SER A 25 5.27 5.55 2.67
C SER A 25 4.99 4.73 1.41
N VAL A 26 3.72 4.49 1.12
CA VAL A 26 3.26 3.90 -0.13
C VAL A 26 2.12 4.74 -0.71
N THR A 27 1.99 4.70 -2.03
CA THR A 27 0.90 5.36 -2.74
C THR A 27 -0.01 4.28 -3.30
N ILE A 28 -1.26 4.25 -2.87
CA ILE A 28 -2.25 3.25 -3.29
C ILE A 28 -3.29 3.96 -4.16
N PRO A 29 -3.53 3.49 -5.41
CA PRO A 29 -4.63 4.02 -6.20
C PRO A 29 -5.96 3.75 -5.51
N ASN A 30 -6.74 4.82 -5.32
CA ASN A 30 -8.09 4.82 -4.82
C ASN A 30 -9.03 5.16 -5.99
N HIS A 31 -9.28 4.16 -6.84
CA HIS A 31 -10.29 4.21 -7.90
C HIS A 31 -11.42 3.26 -7.51
N PRO A 32 -12.50 3.76 -6.88
CA PRO A 32 -13.64 2.92 -6.52
C PRO A 32 -14.19 2.20 -7.75
N GLY A 33 -14.36 0.88 -7.65
CA GLY A 33 -14.91 0.05 -8.72
C GLY A 33 -13.90 -0.43 -9.78
N GLN A 34 -12.61 -0.09 -9.66
CA GLN A 34 -11.56 -0.64 -10.51
C GLN A 34 -10.66 -1.60 -9.72
N PRO A 35 -10.32 -2.78 -10.27
CA PRO A 35 -9.36 -3.66 -9.63
C PRO A 35 -7.99 -3.00 -9.57
N ILE A 36 -7.27 -3.22 -8.48
CA ILE A 36 -5.88 -2.77 -8.34
C ILE A 36 -5.01 -3.66 -9.25
N PRO A 37 -4.17 -3.09 -10.14
CA PRO A 37 -3.27 -3.88 -10.97
C PRO A 37 -2.33 -4.76 -10.14
N ILE A 38 -2.08 -6.00 -10.58
CA ILE A 38 -1.20 -6.93 -9.85
C ILE A 38 0.21 -6.37 -9.61
N GLY A 39 0.74 -5.60 -10.56
CA GLY A 39 2.02 -4.92 -10.42
C GLY A 39 2.04 -3.91 -9.25
N THR A 40 0.91 -3.24 -9.00
CA THR A 40 0.74 -2.32 -7.87
C THR A 40 0.72 -3.08 -6.55
N ILE A 41 0.05 -4.24 -6.51
CA ILE A 41 0.05 -5.12 -5.33
C ILE A 41 1.48 -5.59 -5.02
N HIS A 42 2.22 -6.08 -6.01
CA HIS A 42 3.62 -6.49 -5.82
C HIS A 42 4.53 -5.33 -5.40
N ALA A 43 4.33 -4.13 -5.96
CA ALA A 43 5.08 -2.95 -5.54
C ALA A 43 4.81 -2.59 -4.08
N PHE A 44 3.56 -2.75 -3.63
CA PHE A 44 3.19 -2.55 -2.23
C PHE A 44 3.86 -3.57 -1.31
N ILE A 45 3.75 -4.87 -1.61
CA ILE A 45 4.39 -5.95 -0.85
C ILE A 45 5.90 -5.70 -0.70
N ARG A 46 6.58 -5.36 -1.80
CA ARG A 46 8.01 -5.00 -1.77
C ARG A 46 8.30 -3.76 -0.91
N ALA A 47 7.46 -2.72 -0.99
CA ALA A 47 7.64 -1.52 -0.19
C ALA A 47 7.47 -1.78 1.32
N MET A 48 6.60 -2.74 1.68
CA MET A 48 6.46 -3.22 3.06
C MET A 48 7.69 -4.02 3.52
N GLY A 49 8.55 -4.46 2.59
CA GLY A 49 9.68 -5.33 2.89
C GLY A 49 9.28 -6.77 3.18
N LEU A 50 8.10 -7.18 2.68
CA LEU A 50 7.56 -8.53 2.85
C LEU A 50 7.81 -9.38 1.61
N SER A 51 7.83 -10.70 1.79
CA SER A 51 7.62 -11.67 0.73
C SER A 51 6.12 -11.78 0.38
N ASN A 52 5.82 -12.44 -0.74
CA ASN A 52 4.43 -12.70 -1.11
C ASN A 52 3.76 -13.65 -0.10
N GLU A 53 4.48 -14.65 0.40
CA GLU A 53 4.00 -15.63 1.38
C GLU A 53 3.71 -14.96 2.73
N GLU A 54 4.60 -14.08 3.18
CA GLU A 54 4.40 -13.27 4.38
C GLU A 54 3.17 -12.39 4.23
N PHE A 55 2.98 -11.76 3.06
CA PHE A 55 1.81 -10.93 2.78
C PHE A 55 0.50 -11.73 2.74
N ILE A 56 0.49 -12.93 2.15
CA ILE A 56 -0.68 -13.80 2.09
C ILE A 56 -1.08 -14.30 3.49
N SER A 57 -0.14 -14.34 4.42
CA SER A 57 -0.35 -14.80 5.80
C SER A 57 -0.77 -13.69 6.78
N LEU A 58 -0.96 -12.44 6.31
CA LEU A 58 -1.43 -11.29 7.11
C LEU A 58 -2.96 -11.26 7.27
#